data_AF-K1XH42-F1
#
_entry.id   AF-K1XH42-F1
#
_cell.length_a   1.000
_cell.length_b   1.000
_cell.length_c   1.000
_cell.angle_alpha   90.00
_cell.angle_beta   90.00
_cell.angle_gamma   90.00
#
_symmetry.space_group_name_H-M   'P 1'
#
loop_
_entity.id
_entity.type
_entity.pdbx_description
1 polymer ?
#
loop_
_entity_poly.entity_id
_entity_poly.type
_entity_poly.pdbx_seq_one_letter_code
_entity_poly.pdbx_strand_id
1 'polypeptide(L)'
;AREGLVSYLNTDTTLFDRKTEGRWPIASITKLMTAIVATELEMEKQTIEITEAMRATEGEAGNFKTGERVSGTDLLVSMLLVSSNDAAEAFAQTYGRDAFVRRMNAKAQELRMHNTHYADPSGLSPMNQSTPNDLYTLAGYLYTAHPDLLKITQQKKATITDLATNRKRVLATINEFAGQALFANSGRVTFVGGKTGYIAEAEGNGNLLTVFTYNKQPFVIVVLGSPDRFGETRTLLKCI
;
A
#
# COMPACT_ATOMS: atom_id res chain seq x y z
N ALA A 1 14.63 12.45 -1.11
CA ALA A 1 13.18 12.59 -0.97
C ALA A 1 12.84 14.02 -0.67
N ARG A 2 11.69 14.46 -1.16
CA ARG A 2 11.05 15.69 -0.71
C ARG A 2 10.73 15.59 0.78
N GLU A 3 10.10 14.49 1.19
CA GLU A 3 9.73 14.24 2.59
C GLU A 3 10.18 12.85 3.05
N GLY A 4 10.60 12.74 4.31
CA GLY A 4 11.01 11.46 4.89
C GLY A 4 10.73 11.40 6.39
N LEU A 5 10.24 10.26 6.85
CA LEU A 5 9.95 10.00 8.27
C LEU A 5 10.48 8.62 8.64
N VAL A 6 11.14 8.52 9.79
CA VAL A 6 11.51 7.27 10.45
C VAL A 6 11.04 7.34 11.89
N SER A 7 10.09 6.48 12.26
CA SER A 7 9.49 6.52 13.59
C SER A 7 9.11 5.12 14.08
N TYR A 8 9.27 4.86 15.37
CA TYR A 8 8.80 3.62 15.99
C TYR A 8 7.27 3.64 16.14
N LEU A 9 6.60 2.54 15.80
CA LEU A 9 5.13 2.48 15.75
C LEU A 9 4.46 2.36 17.12
N ASN A 10 5.21 1.96 18.15
CA ASN A 10 4.68 1.72 19.50
C ASN A 10 5.28 2.66 20.54
N THR A 11 5.99 3.70 20.11
CA THR A 11 6.58 4.70 20.98
C THR A 11 6.42 6.09 20.35
N ASP A 12 6.53 7.14 21.17
CA ASP A 12 6.59 8.52 20.67
C ASP A 12 7.98 8.89 20.11
N THR A 13 8.76 7.89 19.67
CA THR A 13 10.16 8.07 19.26
C THR A 13 10.29 8.17 17.75
N THR A 14 10.47 9.40 17.27
CA THR A 14 10.86 9.68 15.89
C THR A 14 12.37 9.85 15.79
N LEU A 15 13.00 9.12 14.87
CA LEU A 15 14.45 9.10 14.66
C LEU A 15 14.90 10.05 13.55
N PHE A 16 14.03 10.25 12.55
CA PHE A 16 14.28 11.16 11.45
C PHE A 16 12.95 11.75 11.00
N ASP A 17 12.91 13.07 10.85
CA ASP A 17 11.73 13.79 10.41
C ASP A 17 12.14 14.95 9.50
N ARG A 18 12.01 14.74 8.19
CA ARG A 18 12.22 15.76 7.17
C ARG A 18 10.87 16.04 6.51
N LYS A 19 10.26 17.14 6.92
CA LYS A 19 8.99 17.62 6.38
C LYS A 19 9.22 18.74 5.37
N THR A 20 8.48 18.69 4.27
CA THR A 20 8.12 19.90 3.54
C THR A 20 6.70 20.27 3.94
N GLU A 21 6.38 21.56 4.01
CA GLU A 21 5.03 21.96 4.40
C GLU A 21 4.01 21.49 3.35
N GLY A 22 2.91 20.87 3.80
CA GLY A 22 1.77 20.53 2.95
C GLY A 22 1.49 19.03 2.80
N ARG A 23 0.46 18.73 2.00
CA ARG A 23 0.09 17.36 1.60
C ARG A 23 0.82 17.00 0.30
N TRP A 24 1.12 15.72 0.12
CA TRP A 24 1.81 15.22 -1.07
C TRP A 24 1.00 14.11 -1.76
N PRO A 25 0.96 14.04 -3.11
CA PRO A 25 0.35 12.92 -3.82
C PRO A 25 1.03 11.59 -3.46
N ILE A 26 0.29 10.68 -2.82
CA ILE A 26 0.86 9.44 -2.27
C ILE A 26 0.84 8.26 -3.25
N ALA A 27 0.24 8.45 -4.43
CA ALA A 27 0.14 7.42 -5.45
C ALA A 27 -0.42 6.10 -4.88
N SER A 28 0.11 4.97 -5.33
CA SER A 28 -0.34 3.63 -4.92
C SER A 28 -0.15 3.25 -3.45
N ILE A 29 0.44 4.09 -2.59
CA ILE A 29 0.31 3.92 -1.13
C ILE A 29 -1.17 3.95 -0.72
N THR A 30 -2.02 4.67 -1.47
CA THR A 30 -3.49 4.66 -1.37
C THR A 30 -4.08 3.26 -1.17
N LYS A 31 -3.55 2.26 -1.89
CA LYS A 31 -4.10 0.90 -1.90
C LYS A 31 -4.06 0.21 -0.54
N LEU A 32 -3.25 0.70 0.39
CA LEU A 32 -3.28 0.26 1.79
C LEU A 32 -4.60 0.62 2.48
N MET A 33 -5.12 1.83 2.24
CA MET A 33 -6.45 2.22 2.73
C MET A 33 -7.55 1.44 2.02
N THR A 34 -7.43 1.24 0.72
CA THR A 34 -8.37 0.41 -0.06
C THR A 34 -8.44 -1.01 0.49
N ALA A 35 -7.30 -1.61 0.82
CA ALA A 35 -7.24 -2.94 1.43
C ALA A 35 -7.92 -2.99 2.79
N ILE A 36 -7.64 -2.01 3.68
CA ILE A 36 -8.31 -1.90 4.99
C ILE A 36 -9.82 -1.84 4.81
N VAL A 37 -10.32 -0.93 3.97
CA VAL A 37 -11.76 -0.75 3.77
C VAL A 37 -12.39 -2.01 3.17
N ALA A 38 -11.75 -2.64 2.17
CA ALA A 38 -12.25 -3.88 1.58
C ALA A 38 -12.34 -5.01 2.63
N THR A 39 -11.33 -5.15 3.49
CA THR A 39 -11.30 -6.15 4.56
C THR A 39 -12.33 -5.88 5.64
N GLU A 40 -12.54 -4.62 6.06
CA GLU A 40 -13.58 -4.26 7.02
C GLU A 40 -15.00 -4.45 6.48
N LEU A 41 -15.15 -4.47 5.15
CA LEU A 41 -16.40 -4.80 4.45
C LEU A 41 -16.52 -6.30 4.15
N GLU A 42 -15.59 -7.12 4.64
CA GLU A 42 -15.50 -8.57 4.42
C GLU A 42 -15.46 -8.99 2.94
N MET A 43 -14.97 -8.11 2.06
CA MET A 43 -14.95 -8.34 0.62
C MET A 43 -13.93 -9.40 0.21
N GLU A 44 -12.92 -9.68 1.05
CA GLU A 44 -11.95 -10.76 0.85
C GLU A 44 -12.58 -12.16 0.81
N LYS A 45 -13.78 -12.30 1.39
CA LYS A 45 -14.59 -13.53 1.41
C LYS A 45 -15.48 -13.68 0.18
N GLN A 46 -15.57 -12.66 -0.66
CA GLN A 46 -16.44 -12.65 -1.83
C GLN A 46 -15.71 -13.17 -3.08
N THR A 47 -16.50 -13.61 -4.06
CA THR A 47 -16.01 -13.84 -5.43
C THR A 47 -16.52 -12.70 -6.30
N ILE A 48 -15.61 -11.99 -6.95
CA ILE A 48 -15.91 -10.83 -7.79
C ILE A 48 -15.68 -11.21 -9.25
N GLU A 49 -16.66 -10.92 -10.09
CA GLU A 49 -16.52 -11.02 -11.54
C GLU A 49 -15.95 -9.73 -12.10
N ILE A 50 -14.85 -9.82 -12.83
CA ILE A 50 -14.18 -8.66 -13.41
C ILE A 50 -15.01 -8.13 -14.58
N THR A 51 -15.43 -6.87 -14.48
CA THR A 51 -16.16 -6.18 -15.55
C THR A 51 -15.23 -5.31 -16.40
N GLU A 52 -15.72 -4.89 -17.57
CA GLU A 52 -14.98 -3.95 -18.42
C GLU A 52 -14.73 -2.62 -17.72
N ALA A 53 -15.71 -2.14 -16.95
CA ALA A 53 -15.60 -0.89 -16.20
C ALA A 53 -14.50 -0.93 -15.12
N MET A 54 -14.27 -2.10 -14.50
CA MET A 54 -13.18 -2.29 -13.52
C MET A 54 -11.79 -2.25 -14.18
N ARG A 55 -11.72 -2.59 -15.47
CA ARG A 55 -10.49 -2.58 -16.26
C ARG A 55 -10.27 -1.27 -17.02
N ALA A 56 -11.25 -0.38 -17.04
CA ALA A 56 -11.15 0.96 -17.62
C ALA A 56 -10.32 1.90 -16.73
N THR A 57 -9.09 1.48 -16.42
CA THR A 57 -8.11 2.16 -15.58
C THR A 57 -6.73 2.04 -16.22
N GLU A 58 -5.78 2.89 -15.83
CA GLU A 58 -4.42 2.83 -16.35
C GLU A 58 -3.63 1.63 -15.80
N GLY A 59 -2.71 1.09 -16.61
CA GLY A 59 -1.83 -0.01 -16.25
C GLY A 59 -2.42 -1.41 -16.48
N GLU A 60 -1.57 -2.43 -16.45
CA GLU A 60 -1.98 -3.83 -16.71
C GLU A 60 -1.58 -4.79 -15.56
N ALA A 61 -1.19 -4.24 -14.41
CA ALA A 61 -0.76 -5.04 -13.26
C ALA A 61 -1.88 -5.96 -12.77
N GLY A 62 -1.57 -7.25 -12.58
CA GLY A 62 -2.54 -8.30 -12.27
C GLY A 62 -3.10 -9.02 -13.51
N ASN A 63 -3.12 -8.33 -14.66
CA ASN A 63 -3.55 -8.83 -15.97
C ASN A 63 -4.91 -9.54 -15.93
N PHE A 64 -5.88 -8.94 -15.24
CA PHE A 64 -7.25 -9.45 -15.19
C PHE A 64 -7.92 -9.32 -16.56
N LYS A 65 -8.85 -10.22 -16.85
CA LYS A 65 -9.67 -10.20 -18.07
C LYS A 65 -11.14 -10.10 -17.70
N THR A 66 -11.90 -9.42 -18.56
CA THR A 66 -13.35 -9.29 -18.40
C THR A 66 -13.99 -10.68 -18.38
N GLY A 67 -14.87 -10.92 -17.41
CA GLY A 67 -15.50 -12.22 -17.15
C GLY A 67 -14.70 -13.18 -16.26
N GLU A 68 -13.47 -12.84 -15.85
CA GLU A 68 -12.75 -13.64 -14.84
C GLU A 68 -13.47 -13.58 -13.49
N ARG A 69 -13.52 -14.70 -12.78
CA ARG A 69 -14.06 -14.76 -11.41
C ARG A 69 -12.92 -14.90 -10.43
N VAL A 70 -12.71 -13.92 -9.58
CA VAL A 70 -11.54 -13.82 -8.72
C VAL A 70 -11.99 -13.73 -7.26
N SER A 71 -11.31 -14.44 -6.36
CA SER A 71 -11.58 -14.28 -4.94
C SER A 71 -11.14 -12.89 -4.47
N GLY A 72 -11.84 -12.31 -3.49
CA GLY A 72 -11.43 -11.04 -2.89
C GLY A 72 -10.03 -11.13 -2.28
N THR A 73 -9.65 -12.29 -1.72
CA THR A 73 -8.28 -12.56 -1.28
C THR A 73 -7.26 -12.40 -2.42
N ASP A 74 -7.52 -12.98 -3.60
CA ASP A 74 -6.63 -12.86 -4.76
C ASP A 74 -6.58 -11.42 -5.30
N LEU A 75 -7.68 -10.66 -5.18
CA LEU A 75 -7.71 -9.24 -5.50
C LEU A 75 -6.86 -8.41 -4.53
N LEU A 76 -6.95 -8.65 -3.21
CA LEU A 76 -6.07 -8.03 -2.22
C LEU A 76 -4.60 -8.33 -2.53
N VAL A 77 -4.29 -9.60 -2.85
CA VAL A 77 -2.94 -10.03 -3.24
C VAL A 77 -2.46 -9.27 -4.47
N SER A 78 -3.25 -9.24 -5.55
CA SER A 78 -2.88 -8.53 -6.78
C SER A 78 -2.68 -7.03 -6.54
N MET A 79 -3.60 -6.41 -5.79
CA MET A 79 -3.57 -4.99 -5.48
C MET A 79 -2.32 -4.61 -4.66
N LEU A 80 -1.95 -5.40 -3.67
CA LEU A 80 -0.86 -5.07 -2.75
C LEU A 80 0.52 -5.50 -3.29
N LEU A 81 0.60 -6.63 -3.99
CA LEU A 81 1.86 -7.22 -4.43
C LEU A 81 2.41 -6.59 -5.71
N VAL A 82 1.53 -6.39 -6.71
CA VAL A 82 1.90 -5.82 -8.02
C VAL A 82 1.30 -4.45 -8.29
N SER A 83 0.57 -3.89 -7.31
CA SER A 83 -0.05 -2.56 -7.44
C SER A 83 -1.17 -2.50 -8.49
N SER A 84 -1.92 -3.59 -8.67
CA SER A 84 -3.04 -3.65 -9.63
C SER A 84 -4.08 -2.56 -9.36
N ASN A 85 -4.36 -1.73 -10.37
CA ASN A 85 -5.41 -0.71 -10.33
C ASN A 85 -6.78 -1.35 -10.53
N ASP A 86 -6.89 -2.31 -11.46
CA ASP A 86 -8.10 -3.08 -11.73
C ASP A 86 -8.63 -3.76 -10.46
N ALA A 87 -7.74 -4.29 -9.61
CA ALA A 87 -8.16 -4.88 -8.33
C ALA A 87 -8.72 -3.84 -7.35
N ALA A 88 -8.16 -2.63 -7.33
CA ALA A 88 -8.66 -1.54 -6.50
C ALA A 88 -10.04 -1.06 -7.00
N GLU A 89 -10.20 -0.91 -8.31
CA GLU A 89 -11.47 -0.58 -8.95
C GLU A 89 -12.49 -1.71 -8.81
N ALA A 90 -12.08 -2.98 -8.79
CA ALA A 90 -12.97 -4.11 -8.53
C ALA A 90 -13.62 -4.00 -7.14
N PHE A 91 -12.84 -3.74 -6.08
CA PHE A 91 -13.43 -3.49 -4.75
C PHE A 91 -14.36 -2.28 -4.73
N ALA A 92 -13.90 -1.16 -5.29
CA ALA A 92 -14.68 0.07 -5.26
C ALA A 92 -16.00 -0.07 -6.03
N GLN A 93 -15.97 -0.63 -7.24
CA GLN A 93 -17.15 -0.77 -8.08
C GLN A 93 -18.12 -1.83 -7.55
N THR A 94 -17.63 -2.94 -6.98
CA THR A 94 -18.50 -3.95 -6.36
C THR A 94 -19.29 -3.38 -5.17
N TYR A 95 -18.69 -2.49 -4.38
CA TYR A 95 -19.39 -1.83 -3.28
C TYR A 95 -20.25 -0.62 -3.72
N GLY A 96 -19.91 -0.02 -4.86
CA GLY A 96 -20.38 1.29 -5.30
C GLY A 96 -19.26 2.32 -5.12
N ARG A 97 -18.66 2.72 -6.24
CA ARG A 97 -17.35 3.41 -6.27
C ARG A 97 -17.29 4.65 -5.38
N ASP A 98 -18.26 5.55 -5.49
CA ASP A 98 -18.29 6.78 -4.70
C ASP A 98 -18.52 6.51 -3.21
N ALA A 99 -19.34 5.50 -2.88
CA ALA A 99 -19.57 5.09 -1.51
C ALA A 99 -18.29 4.48 -0.90
N PHE A 100 -17.52 3.74 -1.70
CA PHE A 100 -16.24 3.18 -1.28
C PHE A 100 -15.22 4.27 -0.99
N VAL A 101 -15.07 5.26 -1.88
CA VAL A 101 -14.17 6.40 -1.67
C VAL A 101 -14.60 7.24 -0.45
N ARG A 102 -15.91 7.43 -0.23
CA ARG A 102 -16.42 8.04 1.01
C ARG A 102 -16.02 7.23 2.24
N ARG A 103 -16.09 5.90 2.18
CA ARG A 103 -15.67 5.01 3.29
C ARG A 103 -14.17 5.11 3.57
N MET A 104 -13.33 5.23 2.54
CA MET A 104 -11.88 5.48 2.69
C MET A 104 -11.60 6.79 3.43
N ASN A 105 -12.29 7.88 3.08
CA ASN A 105 -12.13 9.16 3.77
C ASN A 105 -12.70 9.12 5.20
N ALA A 106 -13.83 8.45 5.42
CA ALA A 106 -14.37 8.25 6.77
C ALA A 106 -13.40 7.45 7.66
N LYS A 107 -12.76 6.40 7.13
CA LYS A 107 -11.71 5.66 7.85
C LYS A 107 -10.50 6.55 8.15
N ALA A 108 -10.06 7.38 7.21
CA ALA A 108 -8.98 8.34 7.48
C ALA A 108 -9.32 9.27 8.65
N GLN A 109 -10.55 9.79 8.72
CA GLN A 109 -11.01 10.62 9.83
C GLN A 109 -11.09 9.86 11.15
N GLU A 110 -11.59 8.62 11.14
CA GLU A 110 -11.64 7.73 12.31
C GLU A 110 -10.24 7.48 12.90
N LEU A 111 -9.25 7.29 12.02
CA LEU A 111 -7.84 7.14 12.39
C LEU A 111 -7.15 8.48 12.71
N ARG A 112 -7.85 9.62 12.64
CA ARG A 112 -7.31 10.98 12.86
C ARG A 112 -6.22 11.39 11.86
N MET A 113 -6.26 10.85 10.65
CA MET A 113 -5.42 11.25 9.51
C MET A 113 -5.96 12.55 8.88
N HIS A 114 -5.92 13.66 9.62
CA HIS A 114 -6.58 14.92 9.26
C HIS A 114 -6.01 15.61 8.01
N ASN A 115 -4.81 15.22 7.58
CA ASN A 115 -4.14 15.76 6.40
C ASN A 115 -4.18 14.78 5.22
N THR A 116 -5.10 13.82 5.26
CA THR A 116 -5.27 12.81 4.21
C THR A 116 -6.60 13.01 3.49
N HIS A 117 -6.56 12.84 2.17
CA HIS A 117 -7.74 12.79 1.32
C HIS A 117 -7.56 11.72 0.24
N TYR A 118 -8.62 10.98 -0.04
CA TYR A 118 -8.69 10.01 -1.13
C TYR A 118 -9.77 10.43 -2.13
N ALA A 119 -9.39 10.56 -3.40
CA ALA A 119 -10.28 10.81 -4.53
C ALA A 119 -10.58 9.54 -5.35
N ASP A 120 -9.71 8.52 -5.28
CA ASP A 120 -9.89 7.24 -5.96
C ASP A 120 -9.27 6.07 -5.16
N PRO A 121 -9.62 4.79 -5.46
CA PRO A 121 -9.16 3.64 -4.69
C PRO A 121 -7.73 3.17 -5.04
N SER A 122 -7.16 3.65 -6.15
CA SER A 122 -5.90 3.18 -6.70
C SER A 122 -4.72 4.12 -6.39
N GLY A 123 -4.98 5.43 -6.27
CA GLY A 123 -3.95 6.46 -6.19
C GLY A 123 -3.46 6.94 -7.54
N LEU A 124 -4.24 6.80 -8.61
CA LEU A 124 -3.96 7.44 -9.90
C LEU A 124 -4.25 8.94 -9.84
N SER A 125 -5.24 9.36 -9.06
CA SER A 125 -5.54 10.77 -8.87
C SER A 125 -4.44 11.43 -8.04
N PRO A 126 -3.87 12.57 -8.50
CA PRO A 126 -2.96 13.36 -7.69
C PRO A 126 -3.66 14.00 -6.48
N MET A 127 -4.99 13.96 -6.43
CA MET A 127 -5.79 14.38 -5.28
C MET A 127 -5.78 13.35 -4.14
N ASN A 128 -5.26 12.14 -4.37
CA ASN A 128 -4.91 11.23 -3.29
C ASN A 128 -3.66 11.73 -2.58
N GLN A 129 -3.86 12.50 -1.53
CA GLN A 129 -2.80 13.21 -0.84
C GLN A 129 -2.78 12.85 0.65
N SER A 130 -1.60 12.84 1.24
CA SER A 130 -1.41 12.59 2.67
C SER A 130 -0.12 13.28 3.14
N THR A 131 0.27 12.99 4.38
CA THR A 131 1.54 13.45 4.98
C THR A 131 2.27 12.26 5.59
N PRO A 132 3.59 12.35 5.85
CA PRO A 132 4.33 11.29 6.52
C PRO A 132 3.75 10.93 7.90
N ASN A 133 3.22 11.92 8.63
CA ASN A 133 2.58 11.72 9.93
C ASN A 133 1.30 10.89 9.82
N ASP A 134 0.41 11.24 8.88
CA ASP A 134 -0.81 10.47 8.67
C ASP A 134 -0.50 9.05 8.17
N LEU A 135 0.50 8.91 7.31
CA LEU A 135 0.98 7.61 6.85
C LEU A 135 1.63 6.78 7.96
N TYR A 136 2.27 7.41 8.95
CA TYR A 136 2.71 6.75 10.17
C TYR A 136 1.52 6.18 10.94
N THR A 137 0.45 6.95 11.11
CA THR A 137 -0.78 6.47 11.75
C THR A 137 -1.41 5.30 10.99
N LEU A 138 -1.47 5.39 9.66
CA LEU A 138 -1.93 4.28 8.80
C LEU A 138 -1.07 3.01 8.98
N ALA A 139 0.25 3.16 9.03
CA ALA A 139 1.18 2.06 9.23
C ALA A 139 1.03 1.40 10.60
N GLY A 140 0.82 2.21 11.65
CA GLY A 140 0.50 1.73 13.00
C GLY A 140 -0.78 0.91 13.02
N TYR A 141 -1.86 1.42 12.41
CA TYR A 141 -3.13 0.70 12.33
C TYR A 141 -3.01 -0.61 11.55
N LEU A 142 -2.33 -0.61 10.40
CA LEU A 142 -2.04 -1.85 9.65
C LEU A 142 -1.28 -2.86 10.51
N TYR A 143 -0.26 -2.41 11.23
CA TYR A 143 0.56 -3.29 12.04
C TYR A 143 -0.22 -3.97 13.17
N THR A 144 -1.14 -3.23 13.83
CA THR A 144 -1.89 -3.74 14.98
C THR A 144 -3.20 -4.44 14.59
N ALA A 145 -3.96 -3.89 13.64
CA ALA A 145 -5.31 -4.35 13.31
C ALA A 145 -5.36 -5.25 12.07
N HIS A 146 -4.45 -5.06 11.10
CA HIS A 146 -4.43 -5.80 9.83
C HIS A 146 -3.04 -6.36 9.47
N PRO A 147 -2.36 -7.10 10.37
CA PRO A 147 -1.04 -7.66 10.09
C PRO A 147 -1.04 -8.66 8.92
N ASP A 148 -2.20 -9.23 8.59
CA ASP A 148 -2.43 -10.07 7.40
C ASP A 148 -2.21 -9.30 6.08
N LEU A 149 -2.64 -8.03 6.00
CA LEU A 149 -2.39 -7.18 4.82
C LEU A 149 -0.90 -6.89 4.65
N LEU A 150 -0.17 -6.64 5.75
CA LEU A 150 1.28 -6.50 5.70
C LEU A 150 1.97 -7.79 5.25
N LYS A 151 1.51 -8.95 5.74
CA LYS A 151 2.03 -10.26 5.29
C LYS A 151 1.86 -10.49 3.79
N ILE A 152 0.77 -10.04 3.17
CA ILE A 152 0.61 -10.08 1.70
C ILE A 152 1.77 -9.34 1.04
N THR A 153 2.07 -8.13 1.51
CA THR A 153 3.12 -7.26 0.92
C THR A 153 4.54 -7.77 1.16
N GLN A 154 4.73 -8.67 2.13
CA GLN A 154 6.01 -9.32 2.45
C GLN A 154 6.39 -10.43 1.46
N GLN A 155 5.41 -10.99 0.74
CA GLN A 155 5.62 -12.14 -0.13
C GLN A 155 6.50 -11.79 -1.34
N LYS A 156 7.36 -12.71 -1.77
CA LYS A 156 8.13 -12.55 -3.02
C LYS A 156 7.27 -12.76 -4.26
N LYS A 157 6.37 -13.74 -4.18
CA LYS A 157 5.47 -14.15 -5.24
C LYS A 157 4.18 -14.68 -4.61
N ALA A 158 3.09 -14.57 -5.34
CA ALA A 158 1.82 -15.19 -5.01
C ALA A 158 1.17 -15.71 -6.28
N THR A 159 0.26 -16.67 -6.15
CA THR A 159 -0.51 -17.20 -7.27
C THR A 159 -1.96 -16.79 -7.10
N ILE A 160 -2.53 -16.16 -8.12
CA ILE A 160 -3.97 -15.86 -8.20
C ILE A 160 -4.64 -16.81 -9.19
N THR A 161 -5.93 -17.06 -9.00
CA THR A 161 -6.69 -18.02 -9.83
C THR A 161 -7.96 -17.38 -10.39
N ASP A 162 -8.17 -17.53 -11.69
CA ASP A 162 -9.51 -17.36 -12.30
C ASP A 162 -10.34 -18.60 -11.97
N LEU A 163 -11.31 -18.43 -11.06
CA LEU A 163 -12.18 -19.50 -10.57
C LEU A 163 -13.14 -20.04 -11.64
N ALA A 164 -13.39 -19.29 -12.72
CA ALA A 164 -14.23 -19.77 -13.82
C ALA A 164 -13.52 -20.80 -14.70
N THR A 165 -12.22 -20.61 -14.92
CA THR A 165 -11.42 -21.46 -15.83
C THR A 165 -10.34 -22.28 -15.14
N ASN A 166 -10.15 -22.09 -13.83
CA ASN A 166 -9.04 -22.60 -13.02
C ASN A 166 -7.64 -22.21 -13.55
N ARG A 167 -7.56 -21.17 -14.40
CA ARG A 167 -6.28 -20.63 -14.88
C ARG A 167 -5.57 -19.90 -13.75
N LYS A 168 -4.30 -20.21 -13.56
CA LYS A 168 -3.46 -19.64 -12.49
C LYS A 168 -2.44 -18.67 -13.06
N ARG A 169 -2.19 -17.57 -12.36
CA ARG A 169 -1.16 -16.58 -12.69
C ARG A 169 -0.25 -16.36 -11.49
N VAL A 170 1.05 -16.41 -11.72
CA VAL A 170 2.05 -16.08 -10.69
C VAL A 170 2.39 -14.59 -10.79
N LEU A 171 2.19 -13.87 -9.70
CA LEU A 171 2.55 -12.47 -9.53
C LEU A 171 3.85 -12.39 -8.74
N ALA A 172 4.75 -11.48 -9.12
CA ALA A 172 5.99 -11.22 -8.41
C ALA A 172 5.96 -9.81 -7.84
N THR A 173 6.38 -9.66 -6.58
CA THR A 173 6.39 -8.37 -5.89
C THR A 173 7.23 -7.32 -6.61
N ILE A 174 6.74 -6.08 -6.59
CA ILE A 174 7.49 -4.90 -7.07
C ILE A 174 8.22 -4.18 -5.93
N ASN A 175 8.14 -4.68 -4.69
CA ASN A 175 8.83 -4.12 -3.55
C ASN A 175 10.15 -4.87 -3.32
N GLU A 176 11.28 -4.17 -3.48
CA GLU A 176 12.60 -4.80 -3.36
C GLU A 176 12.88 -5.38 -1.98
N PHE A 177 12.24 -4.89 -0.91
CA PHE A 177 12.47 -5.39 0.44
C PHE A 177 11.76 -6.71 0.73
N ALA A 178 10.80 -7.12 -0.10
CA ALA A 178 10.01 -8.33 0.11
C ALA A 178 10.88 -9.59 0.08
N GLY A 179 10.83 -10.34 1.19
CA GLY A 179 11.61 -11.56 1.41
C GLY A 179 13.14 -11.38 1.40
N GLN A 180 13.64 -10.15 1.63
CA GLN A 180 15.05 -9.91 1.93
C GLN A 180 15.30 -10.05 3.44
N ALA A 181 16.38 -10.75 3.82
CA ALA A 181 16.96 -10.61 5.15
C ALA A 181 17.81 -9.34 5.15
N LEU A 182 17.49 -8.36 6.00
CA LEU A 182 18.19 -7.09 6.06
C LEU A 182 19.11 -7.06 7.29
N PHE A 183 20.37 -6.71 7.08
CA PHE A 183 21.35 -6.52 8.15
C PHE A 183 21.51 -5.01 8.35
N ALA A 184 20.96 -4.47 9.43
CA ALA A 184 21.46 -3.20 9.96
C ALA A 184 22.64 -3.52 10.88
N ASN A 185 23.62 -2.62 10.97
CA ASN A 185 24.97 -2.81 11.51
C ASN A 185 25.04 -3.23 13.00
N SER A 186 23.93 -3.56 13.65
CA SER A 186 23.85 -3.88 15.09
C SER A 186 22.71 -4.86 15.46
N GLY A 187 21.90 -5.33 14.51
CA GLY A 187 20.75 -6.21 14.79
C GLY A 187 19.98 -6.65 13.53
N ARG A 188 19.23 -7.76 13.62
CA ARG A 188 18.42 -8.26 12.50
C ARG A 188 17.23 -7.33 12.27
N VAL A 189 17.32 -6.50 11.23
CA VAL A 189 16.15 -5.79 10.71
C VAL A 189 15.32 -6.77 9.88
N THR A 190 14.02 -6.85 10.16
CA THR A 190 13.11 -7.70 9.39
C THR A 190 12.06 -6.83 8.72
N PHE A 191 11.93 -6.95 7.39
CA PHE A 191 10.85 -6.33 6.64
C PHE A 191 9.52 -7.02 7.00
N VAL A 192 8.56 -6.24 7.47
CA VAL A 192 7.22 -6.71 7.87
C VAL A 192 6.22 -6.54 6.72
N GLY A 193 6.33 -5.44 5.98
CA GLY A 193 5.44 -5.13 4.87
C GLY A 193 5.54 -3.68 4.44
N GLY A 194 4.89 -3.31 3.35
CA GLY A 194 4.95 -1.95 2.81
C GLY A 194 4.37 -1.82 1.42
N LYS A 195 4.30 -0.59 0.92
CA LYS A 195 3.73 -0.30 -0.39
C LYS A 195 4.52 0.78 -1.13
N THR A 196 4.82 0.49 -2.40
CA THR A 196 5.39 1.43 -3.37
C THR A 196 4.30 2.31 -3.97
N GLY A 197 4.66 3.53 -4.37
CA GLY A 197 3.82 4.44 -5.13
C GLY A 197 4.65 5.22 -6.16
N TYR A 198 4.07 5.46 -7.33
CA TYR A 198 4.62 6.32 -8.37
C TYR A 198 3.49 6.84 -9.25
N ILE A 199 3.49 8.14 -9.54
CA ILE A 199 2.72 8.81 -10.59
C ILE A 199 3.55 10.01 -11.07
N ALA A 200 3.33 10.48 -12.31
CA ALA A 200 4.12 11.57 -12.88
C ALA A 200 3.96 12.88 -12.07
N GLU A 201 2.78 13.11 -11.52
CA GLU A 201 2.38 14.25 -10.72
C GLU A 201 3.08 14.31 -9.35
N ALA A 202 3.70 13.21 -8.92
CA ALA A 202 4.62 13.20 -7.79
C ALA A 202 6.02 13.72 -8.20
N GLU A 203 6.08 14.76 -9.03
CA GLU A 203 7.29 15.35 -9.61
C GLU A 203 8.21 14.32 -10.31
N GLY A 204 7.62 13.29 -10.94
CA GLY A 204 8.36 12.18 -11.55
C GLY A 204 9.12 11.31 -10.55
N ASN A 205 8.81 11.42 -9.26
CA ASN A 205 9.49 10.75 -8.17
C ASN A 205 8.62 9.65 -7.51
N GLY A 206 9.29 8.73 -6.83
CA GLY A 206 8.70 7.59 -6.15
C GLY A 206 8.35 7.85 -4.67
N ASN A 207 7.29 7.19 -4.22
CA ASN A 207 6.87 7.10 -2.83
C ASN A 207 7.07 5.67 -2.30
N LEU A 208 7.39 5.53 -1.02
CA LEU A 208 7.52 4.24 -0.35
C LEU A 208 7.10 4.36 1.12
N LEU A 209 6.21 3.47 1.55
CA LEU A 209 5.92 3.21 2.95
C LEU A 209 6.39 1.81 3.27
N THR A 210 7.22 1.65 4.29
CA THR A 210 7.76 0.35 4.71
C THR A 210 7.75 0.21 6.22
N VAL A 211 7.31 -0.94 6.70
CA VAL A 211 7.32 -1.33 8.11
C VAL A 211 8.38 -2.40 8.30
N PHE A 212 9.21 -2.19 9.31
CA PHE A 212 10.28 -3.08 9.71
C PHE A 212 10.18 -3.39 11.20
N THR A 213 10.95 -4.37 11.65
CA THR A 213 11.25 -4.55 13.07
C THR A 213 12.76 -4.56 13.29
N TYR A 214 13.21 -3.90 14.36
CA TYR A 214 14.58 -4.00 14.88
C TYR A 214 14.51 -4.50 16.32
N ASN A 215 15.17 -5.61 16.63
CA ASN A 215 15.07 -6.26 17.94
C ASN A 215 13.61 -6.45 18.43
N LYS A 216 12.72 -6.87 17.50
CA LYS A 216 11.26 -7.03 17.67
C LYS A 216 10.47 -5.74 17.89
N GLN A 217 11.10 -4.57 17.94
CA GLN A 217 10.42 -3.27 18.00
C GLN A 217 10.05 -2.81 16.59
N PRO A 218 8.76 -2.57 16.29
CA PRO A 218 8.32 -2.15 14.97
C PRO A 218 8.60 -0.67 14.73
N PHE A 219 9.06 -0.34 13.52
CA PHE A 219 9.22 1.03 13.06
C PHE A 219 8.80 1.15 11.60
N VAL A 220 8.42 2.36 11.21
CA VAL A 220 8.03 2.69 9.84
C VAL A 220 9.05 3.65 9.25
N ILE A 221 9.34 3.46 7.96
CA ILE A 221 10.01 4.43 7.10
C ILE A 221 9.03 4.85 6.03
N VAL A 222 8.77 6.15 5.95
CA VAL A 222 7.98 6.80 4.89
C VAL A 222 8.93 7.68 4.09
N VAL A 223 8.92 7.53 2.77
CA VAL A 223 9.71 8.30 1.81
C VAL A 223 8.76 8.79 0.73
N LEU A 224 8.61 10.11 0.57
CA LEU A 224 7.72 10.71 -0.43
C LEU A 224 8.52 11.60 -1.38
N GLY A 225 8.20 11.52 -2.69
CA GLY A 225 8.85 12.33 -3.72
C GLY A 225 10.36 12.07 -3.79
N SER A 226 10.77 10.81 -3.88
CA SER A 226 12.18 10.42 -4.00
C SER A 226 12.54 9.89 -5.40
N PRO A 227 13.64 10.38 -6.03
CA PRO A 227 14.12 9.81 -7.30
C PRO A 227 14.67 8.38 -7.12
N ASP A 228 15.08 8.01 -5.90
CA ASP A 228 15.51 6.66 -5.53
C ASP A 228 14.96 6.27 -4.15
N ARG A 229 13.65 6.01 -4.11
CA ARG A 229 12.93 5.64 -2.88
C ARG A 229 13.54 4.43 -2.17
N PHE A 230 14.10 3.47 -2.91
CA PHE A 230 14.67 2.25 -2.32
C PHE A 230 16.06 2.50 -1.75
N GLY A 231 16.95 3.17 -2.50
CA GLY A 231 18.29 3.52 -2.02
C GLY A 231 18.24 4.48 -0.82
N GLU A 232 17.32 5.44 -0.82
CA GLU A 232 17.11 6.31 0.34
C GLU A 232 16.59 5.53 1.56
N THR A 233 15.62 4.62 1.38
CA THR A 233 15.17 3.75 2.47
C THR A 233 16.30 2.86 3.00
N ARG A 234 17.15 2.29 2.13
CA ARG A 234 18.36 1.55 2.55
C ARG A 234 19.36 2.43 3.31
N THR A 235 19.44 3.72 2.97
CA THR A 235 20.30 4.69 3.68
C THR A 235 19.74 4.99 5.06
N LEU A 236 18.44 5.26 5.18
CA LEU A 236 17.77 5.50 6.46
C LEU A 236 17.84 4.28 7.38
N LEU A 237 17.77 3.06 6.83
CA LEU A 237 17.94 1.81 7.60
C LEU A 237 19.32 1.68 8.25
N LYS A 238 20.37 2.33 7.73
CA LYS A 238 21.71 2.30 8.34
C LYS A 238 21.82 3.18 9.59
N CYS A 239 20.85 4.07 9.82
CA CYS A 239 20.79 4.96 10.97
C CYS A 239 20.00 4.36 12.16
N ILE A 240 19.40 3.18 11.98
CA ILE A 240 18.73 2.37 13.01
C ILE A 240 19.76 1.45 13.68
#